data_AF-A0A5B0NA03-F1
#
_entry.id   AF-A0A5B0NA03-F1
#
_cell.length_a   1.000
_cell.length_b   1.000
_cell.length_c   1.000
_cell.angle_alpha   90.00
_cell.angle_beta   90.00
_cell.angle_gamma   90.00
#
_symmetry.space_group_name_H-M   'P 1'
#
loop_
_entity.id
_entity.type
_entity.pdbx_description
1 polymer ?
#
loop_
_entity_poly.entity_id
_entity_poly.type
_entity_poly.pdbx_seq_one_letter_code
_entity_poly.pdbx_strand_id
1 'polypeptide(L)'
;MGRIFVGLCQVGAWGCFDEANRLEERILSAVSQQIQSIQQGLKAISVDPKAEVELVGKTLKINSHTVIFITMNLGYAGQSNLPENLKKLFRSMAITRPDRELIAQVMFFSQGFRTAKTLASKVVPFFSLQSKQPHYNFGLQALKAVLTSSGHLKCGRLQIKSSMAATSNITNSSNSGAEQKILIQSVTETIFPKLVADDVPLLTRYVNFHCEILVLPTKQSNLYL
;
A
#
# COMPACT_ATOMS: atom_id res chain seq x y z
N MET A 1 -1.99 2.22 -26.74
CA MET A 1 -1.94 0.84 -26.19
C MET A 1 -1.13 -0.11 -27.05
N GLY A 2 -1.43 -0.28 -28.34
CA GLY A 2 -0.72 -1.23 -29.21
C GLY A 2 0.81 -1.20 -29.18
N ARG A 3 1.44 -0.02 -29.21
CA ARG A 3 2.91 0.12 -29.11
C ARG A 3 3.48 -0.40 -27.79
N ILE A 4 2.76 -0.25 -26.68
CA ILE A 4 3.17 -0.73 -25.35
C ILE A 4 3.15 -2.26 -25.35
N PHE A 5 2.10 -2.87 -25.92
CA PHE A 5 2.02 -4.32 -26.03
C PHE A 5 3.12 -4.92 -26.92
N VAL A 6 3.43 -4.28 -28.05
CA VAL A 6 4.56 -4.69 -28.90
C VAL A 6 5.86 -4.69 -28.09
N GLY A 7 6.13 -3.62 -27.32
CA GLY A 7 7.30 -3.54 -26.45
C GLY A 7 7.33 -4.63 -25.38
N LEU A 8 6.21 -4.85 -24.67
CA LEU A 8 6.09 -5.90 -23.66
C LEU A 8 6.35 -7.30 -24.25
N CYS A 9 5.78 -7.58 -25.42
CA CYS A 9 5.92 -8.85 -26.12
C CYS A 9 7.34 -9.12 -26.60
N GLN A 10 8.06 -8.08 -27.06
CA GLN A 10 9.45 -8.24 -27.50
C GLN A 10 10.41 -8.44 -26.32
N VAL A 11 10.20 -7.70 -25.23
CA VAL A 11 11.06 -7.77 -24.03
C VAL A 11 10.77 -9.03 -23.21
N GLY A 12 9.51 -9.49 -23.13
CA GLY A 12 9.09 -10.54 -22.21
C GLY A 12 8.84 -10.03 -20.80
N ALA A 13 8.28 -8.82 -20.69
CA ALA A 13 8.01 -8.17 -19.41
C ALA A 13 6.55 -8.37 -18.95
N TRP A 14 6.30 -8.14 -17.66
CA TRP A 14 4.96 -8.13 -17.10
C TRP A 14 4.39 -6.71 -17.13
N GLY A 15 3.26 -6.54 -17.80
CA GLY A 15 2.53 -5.27 -17.82
C GLY A 15 1.40 -5.28 -16.81
N CYS A 16 1.43 -4.39 -15.82
CA CYS A 16 0.32 -4.15 -14.91
C CYS A 16 -0.35 -2.82 -15.26
N PHE A 17 -1.60 -2.87 -15.73
CA PHE A 17 -2.36 -1.69 -16.12
C PHE A 17 -3.38 -1.35 -15.04
N ASP A 18 -3.14 -0.26 -14.31
CA ASP A 18 -4.02 0.17 -13.24
C ASP A 18 -5.23 0.96 -13.73
N GLU A 19 -6.32 0.85 -12.98
CA GLU A 19 -7.59 1.54 -13.23
C GLU A 19 -8.11 1.39 -14.67
N ALA A 20 -8.04 0.18 -15.23
CA ALA A 20 -8.44 -0.07 -16.62
C ALA A 20 -9.90 0.33 -16.92
N ASN A 21 -10.76 0.38 -15.91
CA ASN A 21 -12.15 0.82 -16.01
C ASN A 21 -12.33 2.35 -16.17
N ARG A 22 -11.26 3.15 -16.06
CA ARG A 22 -11.28 4.58 -16.44
C ARG A 22 -11.17 4.80 -17.95
N LEU A 23 -10.84 3.77 -18.72
CA LEU A 23 -10.80 3.86 -20.17
C LEU A 23 -12.21 3.83 -20.75
N GLU A 24 -12.38 4.51 -21.88
CA GLU A 24 -13.60 4.44 -22.67
C GLU A 24 -13.82 3.03 -23.22
N GLU A 25 -15.09 2.63 -23.31
CA GLU A 25 -15.47 1.29 -23.79
C GLU A 25 -14.94 0.98 -25.19
N ARG A 26 -14.90 1.99 -26.08
CA ARG A 26 -14.35 1.85 -27.45
C ARG A 26 -12.88 1.46 -27.43
N ILE A 27 -12.10 2.05 -26.53
CA ILE A 27 -10.67 1.75 -26.36
C ILE A 27 -10.50 0.35 -25.78
N LEU A 28 -11.30 -0.02 -24.78
CA LEU A 28 -11.29 -1.35 -24.18
C LEU A 28 -11.61 -2.46 -25.18
N SER A 29 -12.54 -2.20 -26.11
CA SER A 29 -12.87 -3.13 -27.20
C SER A 29 -11.68 -3.35 -28.14
N ALA A 30 -11.02 -2.28 -28.60
CA ALA A 30 -9.81 -2.39 -29.43
C ALA A 30 -8.65 -3.09 -28.69
N VAL A 31 -8.50 -2.83 -27.39
CA VAL A 31 -7.51 -3.50 -26.53
C VAL A 31 -7.81 -5.00 -26.38
N SER A 32 -9.08 -5.41 -26.33
CA SER A 32 -9.46 -6.82 -26.23
C SER A 32 -8.94 -7.65 -27.41
N GLN A 33 -9.03 -7.12 -28.63
CA GLN A 33 -8.49 -7.77 -29.82
C GLN A 33 -6.97 -7.92 -29.74
N GLN A 34 -6.27 -6.87 -29.30
CA GLN A 34 -4.80 -6.90 -29.13
C GLN A 34 -4.38 -7.96 -28.10
N ILE A 35 -5.05 -8.03 -26.95
CA ILE A 35 -4.77 -9.02 -25.90
C ILE A 35 -5.07 -10.44 -26.40
N GLN A 36 -6.17 -10.62 -27.15
CA GLN A 36 -6.50 -11.91 -27.72
C GLN A 36 -5.42 -12.43 -28.68
N SER A 37 -4.92 -11.58 -29.58
CA SER A 37 -3.81 -11.91 -30.47
C SER A 37 -2.55 -12.31 -29.68
N ILE A 38 -2.24 -11.59 -28.60
CA ILE A 38 -1.10 -11.90 -27.74
C ILE A 38 -1.28 -13.27 -27.07
N GLN A 39 -2.46 -13.58 -26.53
CA GLN A 39 -2.74 -14.87 -25.91
C GLN A 39 -2.67 -16.03 -26.91
N GLN A 40 -3.17 -15.83 -28.13
CA GLN A 40 -3.06 -16.82 -29.20
C GLN A 40 -1.60 -17.03 -29.59
N GLY A 41 -0.79 -15.97 -29.68
CA GLY A 41 0.63 -16.09 -29.94
C GLY A 41 1.39 -16.81 -28.85
N LEU A 42 1.13 -16.51 -27.57
CA LEU A 42 1.71 -17.24 -26.45
C LEU A 42 1.37 -18.74 -26.49
N LYS A 43 0.13 -19.09 -26.86
CA LYS A 43 -0.28 -20.49 -27.08
C LYS A 43 0.45 -21.11 -28.28
N ALA A 44 0.56 -20.41 -29.40
CA ALA A 44 1.26 -20.90 -30.58
C ALA A 44 2.75 -21.15 -30.28
N ILE A 45 3.42 -20.24 -29.56
CA ILE A 45 4.82 -20.37 -29.16
C ILE A 45 5.06 -21.56 -28.23
N SER A 46 4.06 -21.93 -27.42
CA SER A 46 4.16 -23.12 -26.57
C SER A 46 4.20 -24.43 -27.36
N VAL A 47 3.72 -24.43 -28.61
CA VAL A 47 3.74 -25.59 -29.53
C VAL A 47 4.90 -25.48 -30.52
N ASP A 48 5.08 -24.31 -31.13
CA ASP A 48 6.16 -24.00 -32.07
C ASP A 48 6.95 -22.76 -31.60
N PRO A 49 8.19 -22.93 -31.11
CA PRO A 49 9.04 -21.82 -30.68
C PRO A 49 9.37 -20.78 -31.76
N LYS A 50 9.11 -21.06 -33.05
CA LYS A 50 9.31 -20.13 -34.16
C LYS A 50 8.02 -19.42 -34.60
N ALA A 51 6.88 -19.70 -33.97
CA ALA A 51 5.63 -19.05 -34.29
C ALA A 51 5.72 -17.51 -34.14
N GLU A 52 5.22 -16.80 -35.14
CA GLU A 52 5.10 -15.36 -35.15
C GLU A 52 3.63 -14.96 -35.15
N VAL A 53 3.33 -13.81 -34.55
CA VAL A 53 1.97 -13.26 -34.52
C VAL A 53 1.98 -11.83 -35.02
N GLU A 54 0.94 -11.49 -35.78
CA GLU A 54 0.69 -10.12 -36.17
C GLU A 54 0.02 -9.36 -35.03
N LEU A 55 0.66 -8.27 -34.60
CA LEU A 55 0.15 -7.36 -33.60
C LEU A 55 0.25 -5.93 -34.12
N VAL A 56 -0.89 -5.28 -34.36
CA VAL A 56 -0.98 -3.88 -34.81
C VAL A 56 -0.23 -3.67 -36.14
N GLY A 57 -0.43 -4.57 -37.11
CA GLY A 57 0.20 -4.50 -38.42
C GLY A 57 1.70 -4.83 -38.43
N LYS A 58 2.22 -5.42 -37.35
CA LYS A 58 3.61 -5.89 -37.26
C LYS A 58 3.66 -7.35 -36.90
N THR A 59 4.35 -8.14 -37.72
CA THR A 59 4.68 -9.52 -37.39
C THR A 59 5.85 -9.54 -36.41
N LEU A 60 5.66 -10.19 -35.27
CA LEU A 60 6.71 -10.35 -34.28
C LEU A 60 6.60 -11.68 -33.54
N LYS A 61 7.75 -12.20 -33.14
CA LYS A 61 7.84 -13.29 -32.17
C LYS A 61 7.58 -12.74 -30.77
N ILE A 62 6.57 -13.29 -30.09
CA ILE A 62 6.27 -12.93 -28.70
C ILE A 62 7.23 -13.70 -27.78
N ASN A 63 7.72 -13.05 -26.73
CA ASN A 63 8.47 -13.69 -25.68
C ASN A 63 7.53 -14.43 -24.72
N SER A 64 7.82 -15.70 -24.40
CA SER A 64 7.00 -16.56 -23.54
C SER A 64 6.83 -16.05 -22.11
N HIS A 65 7.70 -15.15 -21.64
CA HIS A 65 7.61 -14.54 -20.31
C HIS A 65 6.64 -13.34 -20.24
N THR A 66 6.02 -12.95 -21.36
CA THR A 66 5.08 -11.83 -21.42
C THR A 66 3.80 -12.15 -20.65
N VAL A 67 3.42 -11.29 -19.71
CA VAL A 67 2.16 -11.40 -18.96
C VAL A 67 1.49 -10.04 -18.85
N ILE A 68 0.16 -10.02 -18.95
CA ILE A 68 -0.65 -8.80 -18.86
C ILE A 68 -1.60 -8.94 -17.67
N PHE A 69 -1.57 -7.95 -16.79
CA PHE A 69 -2.47 -7.79 -15.65
C PHE A 69 -3.23 -6.48 -15.79
N ILE A 70 -4.47 -6.48 -15.32
CA ILE A 70 -5.27 -5.28 -15.17
C ILE A 70 -5.76 -5.20 -13.72
N THR A 71 -5.81 -4.00 -13.16
CA THR A 71 -6.48 -3.75 -11.88
C THR A 71 -7.65 -2.81 -12.11
N MET A 72 -8.73 -3.06 -11.37
CA MET A 72 -9.94 -2.24 -11.41
C MET A 72 -10.46 -2.10 -9.98
N ASN A 73 -10.77 -0.86 -9.60
CA ASN A 73 -11.48 -0.58 -8.36
C ASN A 73 -12.96 -0.50 -8.70
N LEU A 74 -13.81 -1.28 -8.04
CA LEU A 74 -15.26 -1.25 -8.27
C LEU A 74 -15.90 -0.09 -7.48
N GLY A 75 -16.86 0.62 -8.08
CA GLY A 75 -17.76 1.53 -7.38
C GLY A 75 -17.31 3.00 -7.28
N TYR A 76 -16.37 3.46 -8.10
CA TYR A 76 -16.05 4.89 -8.21
C TYR A 76 -16.77 5.53 -9.41
N ALA A 77 -17.17 6.79 -9.26
CA ALA A 77 -17.85 7.55 -10.31
C ALA A 77 -16.96 7.68 -11.57
N GLY A 78 -17.57 7.60 -12.76
CA GLY A 78 -16.87 7.74 -14.04
C GLY A 78 -16.18 6.47 -14.55
N GLN A 79 -16.51 5.29 -14.01
CA GLN A 79 -15.95 4.01 -14.44
C GLN A 79 -16.87 3.28 -15.41
N SER A 80 -16.31 2.85 -16.54
CA SER A 80 -16.97 1.98 -17.52
C SER A 80 -16.95 0.54 -17.03
N ASN A 81 -18.02 -0.21 -17.29
CA ASN A 81 -17.97 -1.66 -17.15
C ASN A 81 -16.99 -2.23 -18.19
N LEU A 82 -16.21 -3.24 -17.81
CA LEU A 82 -15.39 -3.95 -18.80
C LEU A 82 -16.29 -4.68 -19.81
N PRO A 83 -16.00 -4.60 -21.13
CA PRO A 83 -16.69 -5.40 -22.13
C PRO A 83 -16.60 -6.89 -21.81
N GLU A 84 -17.67 -7.64 -22.06
CA GLU A 84 -17.72 -9.09 -21.80
C GLU A 84 -16.60 -9.88 -22.51
N ASN A 85 -16.26 -9.47 -23.73
CA ASN A 85 -15.15 -10.06 -24.49
C ASN A 85 -13.81 -9.90 -23.77
N LEU A 86 -13.58 -8.74 -23.15
CA LEU A 86 -12.36 -8.47 -22.41
C LEU A 86 -12.32 -9.26 -21.09
N LYS A 87 -13.46 -9.36 -20.38
CA LYS A 87 -13.56 -10.16 -19.15
C LYS A 87 -13.18 -11.63 -19.39
N LYS A 88 -13.60 -12.22 -20.51
CA LYS A 88 -13.28 -13.62 -20.87
C LYS A 88 -11.78 -13.87 -21.08
N LEU A 89 -11.01 -12.83 -21.45
CA LEU A 89 -9.57 -12.95 -21.66
C LEU A 89 -8.81 -12.94 -20.33
N PHE A 90 -9.41 -12.48 -19.24
CA PHE A 90 -8.75 -12.36 -17.95
C PHE A 90 -9.28 -13.36 -16.93
N ARG A 91 -8.37 -13.95 -16.15
CA ARG A 91 -8.74 -14.63 -14.92
C ARG A 91 -9.04 -13.60 -13.84
N SER A 92 -10.30 -13.51 -13.44
CA SER A 92 -10.73 -12.57 -12.39
C SER A 92 -10.30 -13.03 -11.00
N MET A 93 -9.87 -12.09 -10.16
CA MET A 93 -9.53 -12.30 -8.76
C MET A 93 -10.10 -11.15 -7.93
N ALA A 94 -10.79 -11.46 -6.83
CA ALA A 94 -11.32 -10.47 -5.91
C ALA A 94 -10.39 -10.33 -4.70
N ILE A 95 -9.93 -9.11 -4.44
CA ILE A 95 -9.11 -8.76 -3.26
C ILE A 95 -9.93 -7.76 -2.43
N THR A 96 -10.73 -8.26 -1.48
CA THR A 96 -11.73 -7.46 -0.76
C THR A 96 -11.23 -6.90 0.57
N ARG A 97 -10.58 -7.72 1.40
CA ARG A 97 -10.12 -7.30 2.73
C ARG A 97 -8.74 -7.88 3.05
N PRO A 98 -7.69 -7.04 3.16
CA PRO A 98 -6.39 -7.49 3.61
C PRO A 98 -6.39 -7.73 5.12
N ASP A 99 -5.55 -8.66 5.58
CA ASP A 99 -5.28 -8.86 7.01
C ASP A 99 -4.35 -7.76 7.54
N ARG A 100 -4.94 -6.72 8.13
CA ARG A 100 -4.20 -5.55 8.62
C ARG A 100 -3.32 -5.88 9.83
N GLU A 101 -3.73 -6.82 10.66
CA GLU A 101 -3.01 -7.17 11.90
C GLU A 101 -1.74 -7.96 11.58
N LEU A 102 -1.85 -8.96 10.72
CA LEU A 102 -0.69 -9.72 10.25
C LEU A 102 0.31 -8.83 9.50
N ILE A 103 -0.17 -7.95 8.62
CA ILE A 103 0.68 -6.98 7.91
C ILE A 103 1.42 -6.08 8.90
N ALA A 104 0.71 -5.50 9.87
CA ALA A 104 1.31 -4.62 10.88
C ALA A 104 2.35 -5.36 11.73
N GLN A 105 2.05 -6.60 12.14
CA GLN A 105 2.97 -7.43 12.93
C GLN A 105 4.27 -7.71 12.16
N VAL A 106 4.18 -8.13 10.90
CA VAL A 106 5.36 -8.42 10.07
C VAL A 106 6.18 -7.16 9.81
N MET A 107 5.53 -6.02 9.56
CA MET A 107 6.23 -4.74 9.37
C MET A 107 6.96 -4.27 10.62
N PHE A 108 6.34 -4.37 11.80
CA PHE A 108 7.01 -4.04 13.06
C PHE A 108 8.19 -4.98 13.32
N PHE A 109 8.00 -6.28 13.08
CA PHE A 109 9.05 -7.27 13.28
C PHE A 109 10.26 -7.00 12.38
N SER A 110 10.05 -6.70 11.08
CA SER A 110 11.13 -6.38 10.14
C SER A 110 11.87 -5.08 10.48
N GLN A 111 11.21 -4.14 11.16
CA GLN A 111 11.81 -2.91 11.68
C GLN A 111 12.46 -3.09 13.06
N GLY A 112 12.56 -4.33 13.56
CA GLY A 112 13.24 -4.69 14.80
C GLY A 112 12.46 -4.42 16.08
N PHE A 113 11.14 -4.19 16.02
CA PHE A 113 10.29 -4.08 17.20
C PHE A 113 10.17 -5.41 17.94
N ARG A 114 10.51 -5.41 19.24
CA ARG A 114 10.47 -6.62 20.08
C ARG A 114 9.03 -6.99 20.45
N THR A 115 8.16 -5.98 20.59
CA THR A 115 6.74 -6.15 20.97
C THR A 115 5.78 -6.06 19.79
N ALA A 116 6.24 -6.44 18.58
CA ALA A 116 5.51 -6.30 17.32
C ALA A 116 4.08 -6.83 17.35
N LYS A 117 3.85 -8.02 17.92
CA LYS A 117 2.51 -8.63 18.04
C LYS A 117 1.57 -7.78 18.89
N THR A 118 2.04 -7.32 20.04
CA THR A 118 1.26 -6.48 20.97
C THR A 118 1.00 -5.08 20.40
N LEU A 119 1.94 -4.52 19.64
CA LEU A 119 1.75 -3.22 18.98
C LEU A 119 0.76 -3.32 17.82
N ALA A 120 0.83 -4.39 17.02
CA ALA A 120 -0.10 -4.65 15.92
C ALA A 120 -1.55 -4.79 16.41
N SER A 121 -1.77 -5.58 17.46
CA SER A 121 -3.11 -5.79 18.03
C SER A 121 -3.71 -4.53 18.67
N LYS A 122 -2.89 -3.54 19.02
CA LYS A 122 -3.34 -2.23 19.52
C LYS A 122 -3.58 -1.20 18.41
N VAL A 123 -2.68 -1.14 17.41
CA VAL A 123 -2.76 -0.12 16.36
C VAL A 123 -3.87 -0.41 15.35
N VAL A 124 -4.13 -1.66 15.01
CA VAL A 124 -5.11 -1.98 13.96
C VAL A 124 -6.56 -1.64 14.35
N PRO A 125 -7.03 -1.97 15.58
CA PRO A 125 -8.36 -1.55 16.03
C PRO A 125 -8.53 -0.04 16.04
N PHE A 126 -7.47 0.72 16.34
CA PHE A 126 -7.51 2.18 16.31
C PHE A 126 -7.93 2.73 14.92
N PHE A 127 -7.48 2.12 13.81
CA PHE A 127 -7.88 2.50 12.45
C PHE A 127 -9.32 2.09 12.08
N SER A 128 -9.99 1.29 12.91
CA SER A 128 -11.38 0.84 12.69
C SER A 128 -12.43 1.66 13.47
N LEU A 129 -12.00 2.45 14.47
CA LEU A 129 -12.88 3.10 15.44
C LEU A 129 -13.10 4.61 15.21
N GLN A 130 -12.61 5.18 14.10
CA GLN A 130 -12.68 6.63 13.86
C GLN A 130 -13.98 7.06 13.19
N SER A 131 -14.37 8.32 13.41
CA SER A 131 -15.59 8.94 12.89
C SER A 131 -15.63 8.92 11.35
N LYS A 132 -16.85 8.89 10.77
CA LYS A 132 -17.05 8.76 9.31
C LYS A 132 -17.05 10.13 8.62
N GLN A 133 -15.96 10.89 8.73
CA GLN A 133 -15.80 12.11 7.93
C GLN A 133 -15.41 11.75 6.49
N PRO A 134 -15.91 12.47 5.46
CA PRO A 134 -15.68 12.12 4.06
C PRO A 134 -14.21 12.25 3.63
N HIS A 135 -13.43 13.11 4.28
CA HIS A 135 -12.01 13.32 4.00
C HIS A 135 -11.09 12.38 4.79
N TYR A 136 -11.62 11.59 5.73
CA TYR A 136 -10.84 10.63 6.48
C TYR A 136 -10.55 9.39 5.66
N ASN A 137 -9.27 9.18 5.36
CA ASN A 137 -8.78 7.95 4.76
C ASN A 137 -7.90 7.19 5.75
N PHE A 138 -8.53 6.29 6.51
CA PHE A 138 -7.89 5.36 7.46
C PHE A 138 -7.71 3.95 6.85
N GLY A 139 -7.54 3.88 5.53
CA GLY A 139 -7.27 2.63 4.80
C GLY A 139 -5.88 2.05 5.06
N LEU A 140 -5.55 0.98 4.33
CA LEU A 140 -4.25 0.29 4.46
C LEU A 140 -3.05 1.20 4.18
N GLN A 141 -3.20 2.20 3.29
CA GLN A 141 -2.16 3.18 2.99
C GLN A 141 -1.82 4.05 4.21
N ALA A 142 -2.83 4.49 4.97
CA ALA A 142 -2.62 5.26 6.18
C ALA A 142 -1.94 4.41 7.26
N LEU A 143 -2.40 3.17 7.45
CA LEU A 143 -1.72 2.22 8.34
C LEU A 143 -0.26 2.02 7.93
N LYS A 144 0.02 1.77 6.65
CA LYS A 144 1.39 1.62 6.13
C LYS A 144 2.25 2.85 6.45
N ALA A 145 1.73 4.07 6.27
CA ALA A 145 2.44 5.30 6.57
C ALA A 145 2.86 5.39 8.05
N VAL A 146 1.96 5.04 8.97
CA VAL A 146 2.25 4.98 10.41
C VAL A 146 3.31 3.94 10.74
N LEU A 147 3.23 2.76 10.14
CA LEU A 147 4.19 1.68 10.36
C LEU A 147 5.58 2.08 9.82
N THR A 148 5.66 2.65 8.62
CA THR A 148 6.93 3.13 8.05
C THR A 148 7.54 4.26 8.87
N SER A 149 6.73 5.26 9.27
CA SER A 149 7.20 6.36 10.13
C SER A 149 7.70 5.86 11.48
N SER A 150 7.02 4.88 12.10
CA SER A 150 7.46 4.27 13.36
C SER A 150 8.85 3.63 13.23
N GLY A 151 9.12 2.95 12.11
CA GLY A 151 10.44 2.40 11.81
C GLY A 151 11.52 3.46 11.68
N HIS A 152 11.24 4.57 10.98
CA HIS A 152 12.17 5.68 10.85
C HIS A 152 12.47 6.35 12.19
N LEU A 153 11.44 6.62 13.01
CA LEU A 153 11.60 7.19 14.35
C LEU A 153 12.44 6.29 15.26
N LYS A 154 12.24 4.96 15.17
CA LYS A 154 13.06 4.00 15.91
C LYS A 154 14.52 4.03 15.46
N CYS A 155 14.78 4.04 14.15
CA CYS A 155 16.13 4.13 13.60
C CYS A 155 16.83 5.41 14.05
N GLY A 156 16.18 6.57 13.92
CA GLY A 156 16.73 7.86 14.35
C GLY A 156 17.07 7.91 15.85
N ARG A 157 16.19 7.36 16.71
CA ARG A 157 16.47 7.26 18.15
C ARG A 157 17.65 6.33 18.47
N LEU A 158 17.83 5.25 17.70
CA LEU A 158 18.97 4.35 17.88
C LEU A 158 20.28 5.03 17.44
N GLN A 159 20.28 5.79 16.35
CA GLN A 159 21.45 6.54 15.89
C GLN A 159 21.90 7.58 16.94
N ILE A 160 20.96 8.38 17.48
CA ILE A 160 21.24 9.34 18.54
C ILE A 160 21.79 8.62 19.79
N LYS A 161 21.17 7.50 20.19
CA LYS A 161 21.66 6.69 21.31
C LYS A 161 23.07 6.16 21.06
N SER A 162 23.41 5.69 19.85
CA SER A 162 24.77 5.23 19.55
C SER A 162 25.80 6.37 19.61
N SER A 163 25.45 7.59 19.16
CA SER A 163 26.34 8.74 19.29
C SER A 163 26.54 9.17 20.76
N MET A 164 25.53 9.00 21.62
CA MET A 164 25.61 9.35 23.04
C MET A 164 26.21 8.23 23.90
N ALA A 165 26.01 6.95 23.54
CA ALA A 165 26.48 5.78 24.26
C ALA A 165 28.00 5.56 24.20
N ALA A 166 28.73 6.32 23.38
CA ALA A 166 30.19 6.44 23.48
C ALA A 166 30.66 7.02 24.84
N THR A 167 29.75 7.58 25.65
CA THR A 167 30.09 8.30 26.90
C THR A 167 29.61 7.61 28.18
N SER A 168 28.78 6.56 28.12
CA SER A 168 28.27 5.91 29.34
C SER A 168 27.93 4.43 29.13
N ASN A 169 28.67 3.56 29.81
CA ASN A 169 28.34 2.15 29.94
C ASN A 169 27.02 1.96 30.74
N ILE A 170 26.27 0.92 30.34
CA ILE A 170 25.17 0.24 31.05
C ILE A 170 23.75 0.83 30.94
N THR A 171 22.84 0.13 30.24
CA THR A 171 21.74 -0.70 30.79
C THR A 171 20.67 -0.95 29.72
N ASN A 172 20.47 -2.23 29.40
CA ASN A 172 19.35 -2.72 28.59
C ASN A 172 18.06 -2.72 29.41
N SER A 173 17.56 -1.53 29.78
CA SER A 173 16.25 -1.39 30.41
C SER A 173 15.13 -1.59 29.38
N SER A 174 14.04 -2.19 29.83
CA SER A 174 12.92 -2.73 29.06
C SER A 174 12.40 -1.80 27.94
N ASN A 175 12.86 -2.04 26.70
CA ASN A 175 12.51 -1.31 25.48
C ASN A 175 11.01 -1.30 25.11
N SER A 176 10.14 -2.03 25.81
CA SER A 176 8.71 -2.15 25.49
C SER A 176 7.98 -0.79 25.56
N GLY A 177 8.19 -0.03 26.64
CA GLY A 177 7.60 1.30 26.78
C GLY A 177 8.13 2.29 25.73
N ALA A 178 9.42 2.20 25.39
CA ALA A 178 10.01 3.06 24.37
C ALA A 178 9.41 2.82 22.97
N GLU A 179 9.12 1.56 22.63
CA GLU A 179 8.48 1.19 21.37
C GLU A 179 7.04 1.71 21.26
N GLN A 180 6.27 1.63 22.35
CA GLN A 180 4.92 2.21 22.40
C GLN A 180 4.96 3.73 22.21
N LYS A 181 5.89 4.44 22.86
CA LYS A 181 6.05 5.90 22.68
C LYS A 181 6.40 6.28 21.24
N ILE A 182 7.20 5.46 20.55
CA ILE A 182 7.53 5.68 19.13
C ILE A 182 6.28 5.54 18.26
N LEU A 183 5.47 4.51 18.52
CA LEU A 183 4.24 4.28 17.77
C LEU A 183 3.24 5.43 17.97
N ILE A 184 3.05 5.89 19.21
CA ILE A 184 2.16 7.02 19.52
C ILE A 184 2.63 8.29 18.82
N GLN A 185 3.94 8.56 18.84
CA GLN A 185 4.51 9.70 18.12
C GLN A 185 4.21 9.59 16.62
N SER A 186 4.44 8.43 16.01
CA SER A 186 4.16 8.19 14.59
C SER A 186 2.68 8.40 14.26
N VAL A 187 1.76 7.84 15.06
CA VAL A 187 0.31 8.02 14.91
C VAL A 187 -0.04 9.51 14.98
N THR A 188 0.51 10.24 15.95
CA THR A 188 0.23 11.67 16.11
C THR A 188 0.75 12.47 14.92
N GLU A 189 1.99 12.27 14.49
CA GLU A 189 2.58 13.02 13.36
C GLU A 189 1.85 12.78 12.04
N THR A 190 1.30 11.58 11.83
CA THR A 190 0.66 11.19 10.57
C THR A 190 -0.84 11.44 10.52
N ILE A 191 -1.53 11.36 11.66
CA ILE A 191 -2.99 11.44 11.74
C ILE A 191 -3.46 12.80 12.24
N PHE A 192 -2.74 13.44 13.16
CA PHE A 192 -3.14 14.73 13.71
C PHE A 192 -3.38 15.81 12.64
N PRO A 193 -2.56 15.94 11.58
CA PRO A 193 -2.81 16.92 10.52
C PRO A 193 -4.09 16.68 9.73
N LYS A 194 -4.66 15.47 9.80
CA LYS A 194 -5.86 15.07 9.06
C LYS A 194 -7.13 15.21 9.87
N LEU A 195 -7.04 15.40 11.17
CA LEU A 195 -8.20 15.43 12.06
C LEU A 195 -8.84 16.81 12.10
N VAL A 196 -10.17 16.83 12.17
CA VAL A 196 -10.96 18.00 12.53
C VAL A 196 -10.79 18.29 14.03
N ALA A 197 -10.90 19.56 14.42
CA ALA A 197 -10.69 20.02 15.79
C ALA A 197 -11.50 19.22 16.83
N ASP A 198 -12.74 18.82 16.51
CA ASP A 198 -13.61 18.05 17.41
C ASP A 198 -13.15 16.60 17.63
N ASP A 199 -12.43 16.01 16.67
CA ASP A 199 -11.94 14.63 16.74
C ASP A 199 -10.56 14.53 17.40
N VAL A 200 -9.84 15.65 17.56
CA VAL A 200 -8.53 15.69 18.22
C VAL A 200 -8.60 15.22 19.69
N PRO A 201 -9.54 15.70 20.53
CA PRO A 201 -9.68 15.21 21.91
C PRO A 201 -10.04 13.72 21.97
N LEU A 202 -10.80 13.20 21.00
CA LEU A 202 -11.16 11.78 20.91
C LEU A 202 -9.92 10.92 20.63
N LEU A 203 -9.06 11.36 19.71
CA LEU A 203 -7.76 10.72 19.47
C LEU A 203 -6.92 10.71 20.75
N THR A 204 -6.77 11.84 21.41
CA THR A 204 -5.97 11.96 22.63
C THR A 204 -6.49 11.06 23.74
N ARG A 205 -7.82 11.00 23.93
CA ARG A 205 -8.44 10.11 24.92
C ARG A 205 -8.20 8.64 24.58
N TYR A 206 -8.30 8.26 23.30
CA TYR A 206 -8.08 6.88 22.86
C TYR A 206 -6.63 6.44 23.07
N VAL A 207 -5.67 7.30 22.69
CA VAL A 207 -4.24 7.08 22.92
C VAL A 207 -3.97 6.89 24.41
N ASN A 208 -4.53 7.74 25.26
CA ASN A 208 -4.36 7.65 26.71
C ASN A 208 -5.02 6.42 27.33
N PHE A 209 -6.12 5.91 26.76
CA PHE A 209 -6.85 4.75 27.29
C PHE A 209 -6.24 3.41 26.88
N HIS A 210 -5.78 3.26 25.62
CA HIS A 210 -5.20 2.00 25.11
C HIS A 210 -3.68 1.89 25.34
N CYS A 211 -3.03 3.03 25.55
CA CYS A 211 -1.64 3.11 25.98
C CYS A 211 -1.63 3.79 27.35
N GLU A 212 -1.74 3.01 28.43
CA GLU A 212 -1.36 3.50 29.75
C GLU A 212 0.02 4.18 29.63
N ILE A 213 0.06 5.49 29.91
CA ILE A 213 1.20 6.41 29.86
C ILE A 213 1.45 7.10 28.49
N LEU A 214 0.89 8.32 28.35
CA LEU A 214 1.65 9.54 28.02
C LEU A 214 0.78 10.81 28.15
N VAL A 215 1.04 11.61 29.19
CA VAL A 215 0.74 13.05 29.18
C VAL A 215 1.54 13.66 28.02
N LEU A 216 0.84 14.23 27.03
CA LEU A 216 1.50 15.00 25.97
C LEU A 216 2.18 16.23 26.59
N PRO A 217 3.43 16.56 26.22
CA PRO A 217 3.96 17.88 26.52
C PRO A 217 3.17 18.87 25.67
N THR A 218 2.32 19.65 26.33
CA THR A 218 1.74 20.86 25.76
C THR A 218 2.89 21.72 25.24
N LYS A 219 3.01 21.84 23.91
CA LYS A 219 3.77 22.95 23.32
C LYS A 219 3.11 24.21 23.87
N GLN A 220 3.89 24.97 24.64
CA GLN A 220 3.49 26.25 25.18
C GLN A 220 2.92 27.12 24.05
N SER A 221 1.69 27.56 24.28
CA SER A 221 1.08 28.74 23.72
C SER A 221 2.07 29.90 23.78
N ASN A 222 2.58 30.32 22.63
CA ASN A 222 3.17 31.64 22.46
C ASN A 222 2.88 32.10 21.03
N LEU A 223 1.65 32.56 20.85
CA LEU A 223 1.27 33.43 19.74
C LEU A 223 0.05 34.26 20.18
N TYR A 224 0.31 35.19 21.10
CA TYR A 224 -0.44 36.43 21.28
C TYR A 224 0.52 37.46 21.88
N LEU A 225 1.23 38.14 21.00
CA LEU A 225 1.62 39.56 21.06
C LEU A 225 2.04 39.98 19.65
#